data_AF-E6VD28-F1
#
_entry.id   AF-E6VD28-F1
#
_cell.length_a   1.000
_cell.length_b   1.000
_cell.length_c   1.000
_cell.angle_alpha   90.00
_cell.angle_beta   90.00
_cell.angle_gamma   90.00
#
_symmetry.space_group_name_H-M   'P 1'
#
loop_
_entity.id
_entity.type
_entity.pdbx_description
1 polymer ?
#
loop_
_entity_poly.entity_id
_entity_poly.type
_entity_poly.pdbx_seq_one_letter_code
_entity_poly.pdbx_strand_id
1 'polypeptide(L)'
;MVQRMKTSPRSGHPAPLFRAPDVLVRATLAAACVVAGLMLTLQIASAQDRGAAREACKGDYQKFCSGVTPGGGRIKKCLNDNFSTLSEPCKQAIGGAGK
;
A
#
# COMPACT_ATOMS: atom_id res chain seq x y z
N MET A 1 -41.74 -49.11 -45.66
CA MET A 1 -41.86 -47.92 -46.54
C MET A 1 -41.78 -46.69 -45.66
N VAL A 2 -40.59 -46.12 -45.48
CA VAL A 2 -40.10 -44.97 -46.25
C VAL A 2 -41.06 -43.77 -46.12
N GLN A 3 -40.84 -42.92 -45.13
CA GLN A 3 -41.03 -41.48 -45.33
C GLN A 3 -39.76 -40.76 -44.92
N ARG A 4 -39.00 -40.45 -45.96
CA ARG A 4 -37.79 -39.68 -46.01
C ARG A 4 -38.23 -38.20 -46.13
N MET A 5 -37.40 -37.25 -45.63
CA MET A 5 -37.28 -35.81 -46.03
C MET A 5 -38.55 -34.92 -45.78
N LYS A 6 -38.52 -33.72 -45.20
CA LYS A 6 -37.65 -32.56 -45.47
C LYS A 6 -37.95 -31.42 -44.46
N THR A 7 -36.91 -30.88 -43.82
CA THR A 7 -36.69 -29.46 -43.41
C THR A 7 -37.80 -28.58 -42.78
N SER A 8 -37.58 -28.21 -41.51
CA SER A 8 -37.85 -26.93 -40.79
C SER A 8 -39.30 -26.42 -40.62
N PRO A 9 -39.67 -26.00 -39.40
CA PRO A 9 -39.78 -24.56 -39.20
C PRO A 9 -39.10 -24.05 -37.93
N ARG A 10 -38.49 -22.86 -38.08
CA ARG A 10 -38.04 -21.90 -37.07
C ARG A 10 -38.65 -22.13 -35.66
N SER A 11 -37.86 -22.70 -34.75
CA SER A 11 -38.10 -22.51 -33.32
C SER A 11 -37.55 -21.15 -32.91
N GLY A 12 -38.45 -20.17 -32.83
CA GLY A 12 -38.22 -18.92 -32.12
C GLY A 12 -37.84 -19.23 -30.68
N HIS A 13 -36.58 -18.99 -30.34
CA HIS A 13 -36.18 -18.89 -28.95
C HIS A 13 -36.47 -17.46 -28.50
N PRO A 14 -37.28 -17.24 -27.44
CA PRO A 14 -37.28 -15.96 -26.77
C PRO A 14 -35.88 -15.73 -26.19
N ALA A 15 -35.27 -14.60 -26.52
CA ALA A 15 -33.99 -14.18 -25.98
C ALA A 15 -34.07 -14.04 -24.45
N PRO A 16 -33.04 -14.46 -23.68
CA PRO A 16 -33.04 -14.31 -22.24
C PRO A 16 -32.79 -12.84 -21.85
N LEU A 17 -33.72 -12.24 -21.11
CA LEU A 17 -33.64 -10.88 -20.54
C LEU A 17 -32.64 -10.74 -19.36
N PHE A 18 -31.78 -11.73 -19.10
CA PHE A 18 -30.95 -11.82 -17.87
C PHE A 18 -29.46 -11.47 -18.03
N ARG A 19 -29.06 -10.82 -19.14
CA ARG A 19 -27.63 -10.56 -19.48
C ARG A 19 -27.12 -9.16 -19.12
N ALA A 20 -27.98 -8.29 -18.58
CA ALA A 20 -27.64 -6.92 -18.19
C ALA A 20 -26.92 -6.75 -16.82
N PRO A 21 -27.27 -7.48 -15.73
CA PRO A 21 -26.63 -7.26 -14.43
C PRO A 21 -25.20 -7.81 -14.38
N ASP A 22 -24.90 -8.87 -15.12
CA ASP A 22 -23.59 -9.53 -15.13
C ASP A 22 -22.51 -8.68 -15.82
N VAL A 23 -22.86 -8.00 -16.93
CA VAL A 23 -21.96 -7.11 -17.66
C VAL A 23 -21.67 -5.84 -16.84
N LEU A 24 -22.68 -5.30 -16.16
CA LEU A 24 -22.52 -4.12 -15.32
C LEU A 24 -21.71 -4.43 -14.05
N VAL A 25 -21.96 -5.58 -13.41
CA VAL A 25 -21.19 -6.05 -12.26
C VAL A 25 -19.73 -6.33 -12.64
N ARG A 26 -19.48 -6.96 -13.80
CA ARG A 26 -18.11 -7.21 -14.28
C ARG A 26 -17.38 -5.93 -14.66
N ALA A 27 -18.06 -4.97 -15.28
CA ALA A 27 -17.48 -3.67 -15.63
C ALA A 27 -17.13 -2.84 -14.38
N THR A 28 -18.01 -2.83 -13.38
CA THR A 28 -17.76 -2.14 -12.10
C THR A 28 -16.63 -2.79 -11.30
N LEU A 29 -16.55 -4.14 -11.27
CA LEU A 29 -15.46 -4.86 -10.61
C LEU A 29 -14.10 -4.57 -11.27
N ALA A 30 -14.04 -4.58 -12.60
CA ALA A 30 -12.81 -4.29 -13.35
C ALA A 30 -12.33 -2.84 -13.12
N ALA A 31 -13.25 -1.87 -13.16
CA ALA A 31 -12.94 -0.47 -12.87
C ALA A 31 -12.45 -0.28 -11.43
N ALA A 32 -13.08 -0.94 -10.46
CA ALA A 32 -12.66 -0.90 -9.06
C ALA A 32 -11.23 -1.44 -8.86
N CYS A 33 -10.86 -2.54 -9.53
CA CYS A 33 -9.50 -3.08 -9.48
C CYS A 33 -8.45 -2.13 -10.09
N VAL A 34 -8.77 -1.46 -11.21
CA VAL A 34 -7.86 -0.49 -11.84
C VAL A 34 -7.67 0.74 -10.95
N VAL A 35 -8.75 1.26 -10.36
CA VAL A 35 -8.68 2.39 -9.41
C VAL A 35 -7.92 2.01 -8.14
N ALA A 36 -8.19 0.83 -7.57
CA ALA A 36 -7.46 0.32 -6.40
C ALA A 36 -5.96 0.09 -6.70
N GLY A 37 -5.64 -0.45 -7.88
CA GLY A 37 -4.26 -0.63 -8.34
C GLY A 37 -3.53 0.71 -8.54
N LEU A 38 -4.22 1.71 -9.11
CA LEU A 38 -3.68 3.06 -9.27
C LEU A 38 -3.48 3.78 -7.92
N MET A 39 -4.38 3.59 -6.96
CA MET A 39 -4.24 4.14 -5.60
C MET A 39 -3.13 3.46 -4.79
N LEU A 40 -2.89 2.17 -5.02
CA LEU A 40 -1.88 1.39 -4.31
C LEU A 40 -0.44 1.85 -4.63
N THR A 41 -0.17 2.37 -5.83
CA THR A 41 1.17 2.85 -6.21
C THR A 41 1.56 4.16 -5.54
N LEU A 42 0.60 4.98 -5.05
CA LEU A 42 0.89 6.23 -4.34
C LEU A 42 1.34 6.03 -2.88
N GLN A 43 1.08 4.87 -2.28
CA GLN A 43 1.32 4.65 -0.84
C GLN A 43 2.73 4.13 -0.51
N ILE A 44 3.54 3.81 -1.53
CA ILE A 44 4.89 3.25 -1.34
C ILE A 44 5.88 4.30 -0.77
N ALA A 45 5.49 5.58 -0.75
CA ALA A 45 6.35 6.68 -0.28
C ALA A 45 6.49 6.80 1.26
N SER A 46 5.75 6.06 2.09
CA SER A 46 5.74 6.29 3.55
C SER A 46 6.36 5.20 4.43
N ALA A 47 6.98 4.17 3.85
CA ALA A 47 7.47 3.03 4.63
C ALA A 47 8.94 3.12 5.10
N GLN A 48 9.72 4.16 4.77
CA GLN A 48 11.19 4.05 4.79
C GLN A 48 12.01 4.94 5.73
N ASP A 49 11.49 5.78 6.62
CA ASP A 49 12.40 6.67 7.37
C ASP A 49 12.94 6.13 8.71
N ARG A 50 12.59 4.91 9.11
CA ARG A 50 13.16 4.30 10.33
C ARG A 50 14.67 4.02 10.20
N GLY A 51 15.12 3.65 9.00
CA GLY A 51 16.53 3.38 8.72
C GLY A 51 17.34 4.68 8.58
N ALA A 52 16.79 5.66 7.88
CA ALA A 52 17.43 6.96 7.64
C ALA A 52 17.70 7.70 8.95
N ALA A 53 16.74 7.72 9.88
CA ALA A 53 16.96 8.34 11.19
C ALA A 53 18.03 7.62 12.03
N ARG A 54 18.14 6.30 11.89
CA ARG A 54 19.15 5.52 12.61
C ARG A 54 20.56 5.79 12.08
N GLU A 55 20.71 5.90 10.77
CA GLU A 55 21.99 6.24 10.15
C GLU A 55 22.38 7.71 10.42
N ALA A 56 21.43 8.64 10.28
CA ALA A 56 21.65 10.06 10.58
C ALA A 56 22.12 10.29 12.03
N CYS A 57 21.58 9.53 12.98
CA CYS A 57 21.92 9.64 14.40
C CYS A 57 23.03 8.70 14.88
N LYS A 58 23.65 7.89 14.00
CA LYS A 58 24.61 6.85 14.42
C LYS A 58 25.84 7.42 15.14
N GLY A 59 26.41 8.51 14.61
CA GLY A 59 27.56 9.17 15.21
C GLY A 59 27.23 9.82 16.56
N ASP A 60 26.06 10.47 16.64
CA ASP A 60 25.59 11.10 17.88
C ASP A 60 25.23 10.06 18.94
N TYR A 61 24.61 8.94 18.52
CA TYR A 61 24.34 7.81 19.40
C TYR A 61 25.61 7.27 20.03
N GLN A 62 26.69 7.10 19.26
CA GLN A 62 27.96 6.61 19.81
C GLN A 62 28.59 7.58 20.82
N LYS A 63 28.44 8.89 20.59
CA LYS A 63 29.01 9.93 21.46
C LYS A 63 28.22 10.12 22.75
N PHE A 64 26.89 10.15 22.68
CA PHE A 64 26.03 10.57 23.79
C PHE A 64 25.22 9.44 24.42
N CYS A 65 24.94 8.37 23.65
CA CYS A 65 23.97 7.34 24.03
C CYS A 65 24.51 5.90 23.95
N SER A 66 25.82 5.69 23.84
CA SER A 66 26.43 4.36 23.64
C SER A 66 26.17 3.38 24.80
N GLY A 67 25.96 3.89 26.01
CA GLY A 67 25.57 3.10 27.19
C GLY A 67 24.07 2.79 27.29
N VAL A 68 23.24 3.29 26.38
CA VAL A 68 21.79 3.09 26.44
C VAL A 68 21.44 1.72 25.87
N THR A 69 20.84 0.87 26.69
CA THR A 69 20.36 -0.43 26.24
C THR A 69 19.27 -0.26 25.14
N PRO A 70 19.41 -0.93 23.99
CA PRO A 70 18.44 -0.83 22.89
C PRO A 70 17.02 -1.29 23.25
N GLY A 71 16.01 -0.75 22.56
CA GLY A 71 14.62 -1.15 22.72
C GLY A 71 13.80 -0.23 23.63
N GLY A 72 12.47 -0.34 23.55
CA GLY A 72 11.53 0.45 24.36
C GLY A 72 11.60 1.96 24.14
N GLY A 73 12.15 2.43 23.01
CA GLY A 73 12.30 3.86 22.72
C GLY A 73 13.38 4.59 23.53
N ARG A 74 14.15 3.89 24.37
CA ARG A 74 15.16 4.50 25.26
C ARG A 74 16.24 5.30 24.53
N ILE A 75 16.70 4.78 23.39
CA ILE A 75 17.67 5.49 22.53
C ILE A 75 17.07 6.80 22.02
N LYS A 76 15.80 6.78 21.62
CA LYS A 76 15.10 7.97 21.12
C LYS A 76 14.95 9.03 22.23
N LYS A 77 14.67 8.59 23.47
CA LYS A 77 14.67 9.46 24.65
C LYS A 77 16.05 10.08 24.90
N CYS A 78 17.11 9.28 24.91
CA CYS A 78 18.47 9.80 25.10
C CYS A 78 18.86 10.84 24.03
N LEU A 79 18.52 10.57 22.75
CA LEU A 79 18.74 11.53 21.68
C LEU A 79 17.93 12.81 21.90
N ASN A 80 16.66 12.72 22.29
CA ASN A 80 15.84 13.89 22.60
C ASN A 80 16.39 14.70 23.80
N ASP A 81 16.85 14.04 24.85
CA ASP A 81 17.44 14.70 26.02
C ASP A 81 18.74 15.45 25.64
N ASN A 82 19.43 15.01 24.57
CA ASN A 82 20.63 15.64 24.02
C ASN A 82 20.35 16.47 22.74
N PHE A 83 19.10 16.77 22.41
CA PHE A 83 18.73 17.30 21.08
C PHE A 83 19.53 18.53 20.64
N SER A 84 19.89 19.42 21.57
CA SER A 84 20.69 20.62 21.28
C SER A 84 22.12 20.32 20.85
N THR A 85 22.71 19.20 21.31
CA THR A 85 24.12 18.81 21.07
C THR A 85 24.29 17.85 19.90
N LEU A 86 23.19 17.28 19.37
CA LEU A 86 23.22 16.41 18.21
C LEU A 86 23.69 17.13 16.94
N SER A 87 24.09 16.37 15.93
CA SER A 87 24.31 16.88 14.59
C SER A 87 23.01 17.35 13.93
N GLU A 88 23.07 18.35 13.05
CA GLU A 88 21.92 18.77 12.24
C GLU A 88 21.16 17.63 11.54
N PRO A 89 21.81 16.67 10.86
CA PRO A 89 21.10 15.57 10.21
C PRO A 89 20.31 14.72 11.22
N CYS A 90 20.86 14.47 12.40
CA CYS A 90 20.13 13.74 13.43
C CYS A 90 18.94 14.54 13.99
N LYS A 91 19.10 15.85 14.21
CA LYS A 91 18.00 16.74 14.64
C LYS A 91 16.85 16.75 13.63
N GLN A 92 17.16 16.87 12.35
CA GLN A 92 16.15 16.84 11.28
C GLN A 92 15.44 15.48 11.26
N ALA A 93 16.19 14.38 11.39
CA ALA A 93 15.62 13.04 11.33
C ALA A 93 14.71 12.70 12.52
N ILE A 94 15.01 13.17 13.73
CA ILE A 94 14.17 12.90 14.91
C ILE A 94 13.09 13.98 15.14
N GLY A 95 13.27 15.20 14.63
CA GLY A 95 12.29 16.27 14.66
C GLY A 95 11.20 16.16 13.59
N GLY A 96 11.53 15.57 12.42
CA GLY A 96 10.57 15.33 11.33
C GLY A 96 9.76 14.03 11.46
N ALA A 97 10.22 13.07 12.26
CA ALA A 97 9.60 11.73 12.39
C ALA A 97 8.48 11.64 13.45
N GLY A 98 7.90 12.78 13.84
CA GLY A 98 7.01 12.91 15.00
C GLY A 98 5.63 13.51 14.72
N LYS A 99 5.13 13.47 13.47
CA LYS A 99 3.76 13.89 13.15
C LYS A 99 3.03 12.88 12.29
#